data_AF-A0A2G6IZQ3-F1
#
_entry.id   AF-A0A2G6IZQ3-F1
#
_cell.length_a   1.000
_cell.length_b   1.000
_cell.length_c   1.000
_cell.angle_alpha   90.00
_cell.angle_beta   90.00
_cell.angle_gamma   90.00
#
_symmetry.space_group_name_H-M   'P 1'
#
loop_
_entity.id
_entity.type
_entity.pdbx_description
1 polymer ?
#
loop_
_entity_poly.entity_id
_entity_poly.type
_entity_poly.pdbx_seq_one_letter_code
_entity_poly.pdbx_strand_id
1 'polypeptide(L)'
;MTVSPVMRPLMIDYDYTGDPDGDLVDHEDEIIPGEGPNDDIIEAGAGDDVVIAGLGNDEVFGGDGDDDLNGNEGDDILYGEDGDDTLDGGDGNDDLRGGDGDDEIIGGDGNDIVHGGDGDDIIDTSGPDPLPDLGYPGLYDPDADPNNDRDTVSGGAGDDTITTGDDVDVIDGGTGDDTIDAGYDDDVIDGGDGDDTIIGNEGNDTIDGGAGDDTIYAGVDPSVPDGVNIPDDGSGPFGPDLVPGNGMDVVHGGDGDDTIYGGDDDDTLYGDDGDDVIYGEIDDDTLEGGAGNDTLSGGQGEDTMTGGDDRDLFIDITAGDVIDGSEGGDDYDTLDLTGAAPDGGSLNVTYDPLNPENGHVDFRDADGNITGTMEFVNIENVVPCFVAGTRIKTTMGEIAVEDLEVGQMVQTMDHGLQPIRWIGSAKRPAMGDLAPIRIRKGTLGNERDLWVSPQHRMLLSGAQTEMMFGESEVLATAKSLLNDHSITRVEGGEVEYFHILFDSHEIVYAEGAPSESFHPGEQGWKAMDQATRDEILELFPELASGDFSDYGPSARLSLKAHEAAVLKVK
;
A
#
# COMPACT_ATOMS: atom_id res chain seq x y z
N MET A 1 4.65 56.71 24.21
CA MET A 1 4.18 57.00 22.84
C MET A 1 5.25 57.78 22.08
N THR A 2 6.47 57.25 22.08
CA THR A 2 7.14 56.99 20.81
C THR A 2 6.25 55.98 20.09
N VAL A 3 5.86 56.30 18.86
CA VAL A 3 5.33 55.32 17.92
C VAL A 3 6.60 54.75 17.30
N SER A 4 6.79 53.43 17.31
CA SER A 4 7.83 52.83 16.46
C SER A 4 7.55 53.28 15.02
N PRO A 5 8.57 53.60 14.21
CA PRO A 5 8.32 53.57 12.78
C PRO A 5 7.78 52.17 12.46
N VAL A 6 6.67 52.12 11.72
CA VAL A 6 6.44 50.96 10.87
C VAL A 6 7.58 51.08 9.86
N MET A 7 8.51 50.13 9.88
CA MET A 7 9.45 50.03 8.77
C MET A 7 8.61 49.76 7.53
N ARG A 8 9.06 50.33 6.42
CA ARG A 8 8.46 50.06 5.13
C ARG A 8 9.44 49.11 4.47
N PRO A 9 8.97 48.18 3.64
CA PRO A 9 9.87 47.42 2.82
C PRO A 9 10.86 48.34 2.14
N LEU A 10 12.14 48.01 2.32
CA LEU A 10 13.19 48.45 1.44
C LEU A 10 12.88 47.87 0.05
N MET A 11 13.44 48.52 -0.94
CA MET A 11 13.45 47.99 -2.29
C MET A 11 14.88 48.23 -2.75
N ILE A 12 15.58 47.13 -2.98
CA ILE A 12 16.93 47.07 -3.51
C ILE A 12 16.76 46.69 -4.98
N ASP A 13 17.15 47.63 -5.84
CA ASP A 13 17.12 47.51 -7.29
C ASP A 13 18.28 48.33 -7.86
N TYR A 14 18.33 48.44 -9.19
CA TYR A 14 19.26 49.29 -9.96
C TYR A 14 19.51 50.73 -9.43
N ASP A 15 18.59 51.34 -8.67
CA ASP A 15 18.76 52.68 -8.07
C ASP A 15 19.35 52.63 -6.63
N TYR A 16 19.69 51.44 -6.08
CA TYR A 16 20.30 51.22 -4.76
C TYR A 16 21.75 51.70 -4.71
N THR A 17 22.21 52.08 -3.51
CA THR A 17 23.54 52.72 -3.28
C THR A 17 24.09 52.36 -1.90
N GLY A 18 23.67 51.23 -1.34
CA GLY A 18 23.76 50.94 0.10
C GLY A 18 24.55 49.68 0.45
N ASP A 19 24.95 48.93 -0.58
CA ASP A 19 25.77 47.73 -0.55
C ASP A 19 27.09 47.89 0.23
N PRO A 20 27.68 46.78 0.72
CA PRO A 20 28.94 46.80 1.47
C PRO A 20 30.15 47.31 0.68
N ASP A 21 30.17 47.11 -0.64
CA ASP A 21 31.33 47.32 -1.50
C ASP A 21 31.39 48.70 -2.18
N GLY A 22 30.23 49.33 -2.38
CA GLY A 22 30.08 50.76 -2.71
C GLY A 22 29.97 51.08 -4.20
N ASP A 23 29.50 50.11 -4.97
CA ASP A 23 29.15 50.10 -6.39
C ASP A 23 27.71 50.64 -6.57
N LEU A 24 27.01 50.15 -7.60
CA LEU A 24 25.56 50.18 -7.77
C LEU A 24 25.16 48.85 -8.39
N VAL A 25 23.99 48.34 -8.04
CA VAL A 25 23.45 47.10 -8.62
C VAL A 25 23.40 47.18 -10.16
N ASP A 26 23.92 46.17 -10.86
CA ASP A 26 23.82 45.92 -12.31
C ASP A 26 24.42 47.06 -13.20
N HIS A 27 25.50 47.69 -12.74
CA HIS A 27 25.91 49.01 -13.23
C HIS A 27 27.25 49.10 -14.01
N GLU A 28 27.86 47.95 -14.34
CA GLU A 28 29.20 47.74 -14.92
C GLU A 28 30.35 48.45 -14.16
N ASP A 29 30.20 48.79 -12.86
CA ASP A 29 31.17 49.64 -12.13
C ASP A 29 32.06 48.99 -11.05
N GLU A 30 31.92 47.67 -10.87
CA GLU A 30 32.79 46.67 -10.20
C GLU A 30 34.10 47.22 -9.58
N ILE A 31 34.16 47.21 -8.25
CA ILE A 31 35.30 47.68 -7.46
C ILE A 31 36.06 46.52 -6.77
N ILE A 32 35.49 45.31 -6.73
CA ILE A 32 36.00 44.14 -5.97
C ILE A 32 37.07 43.35 -6.76
N PRO A 33 38.25 43.02 -6.20
CA PRO A 33 39.29 42.27 -6.91
C PRO A 33 39.09 40.73 -6.87
N GLY A 34 38.12 40.21 -7.60
CA GLY A 34 37.88 38.76 -7.72
C GLY A 34 36.89 38.41 -8.82
N GLU A 35 35.84 39.21 -8.90
CA GLU A 35 34.58 38.89 -9.57
C GLU A 35 34.54 39.40 -11.03
N GLY A 36 33.36 39.31 -11.64
CA GLY A 36 32.99 39.85 -12.95
C GLY A 36 32.27 41.21 -12.89
N PRO A 37 31.98 41.81 -14.05
CA PRO A 37 31.20 43.04 -14.12
C PRO A 37 29.71 42.76 -13.93
N ASN A 38 29.14 43.42 -12.91
CA ASN A 38 27.78 43.28 -12.39
C ASN A 38 27.59 42.20 -11.31
N ASP A 39 28.59 41.36 -11.03
CA ASP A 39 28.58 40.48 -9.85
C ASP A 39 28.54 41.35 -8.57
N ASP A 40 27.38 41.39 -7.89
CA ASP A 40 27.03 42.28 -6.79
C ASP A 40 26.83 41.53 -5.45
N ILE A 41 27.16 42.18 -4.32
CA ILE A 41 26.96 41.62 -2.97
C ILE A 41 25.98 42.51 -2.19
N ILE A 42 24.87 41.94 -1.74
CA ILE A 42 23.72 42.66 -1.19
C ILE A 42 23.42 42.23 0.25
N GLU A 43 23.48 43.17 1.20
CA GLU A 43 22.92 43.02 2.56
C GLU A 43 21.63 43.88 2.67
N ALA A 44 20.44 43.25 2.77
CA ALA A 44 19.15 43.95 2.98
C ALA A 44 18.96 44.35 4.44
N GLY A 45 18.74 43.35 5.31
CA GLY A 45 19.32 43.26 6.63
C GLY A 45 18.34 43.24 7.82
N ALA A 46 17.19 43.91 7.78
CA ALA A 46 16.18 43.78 8.83
C ALA A 46 14.84 44.48 8.53
N GLY A 47 13.79 43.69 8.65
CA GLY A 47 12.40 43.97 8.33
C GLY A 47 12.12 43.66 6.87
N ASP A 48 10.93 43.12 6.63
CA ASP A 48 10.36 42.69 5.35
C ASP A 48 10.75 43.59 4.15
N ASP A 49 11.73 43.17 3.35
CA ASP A 49 12.45 43.87 2.27
C ASP A 49 12.25 43.17 0.89
N VAL A 50 12.77 43.77 -0.19
CA VAL A 50 12.64 43.24 -1.58
C VAL A 50 13.94 43.50 -2.34
N VAL A 51 14.53 42.48 -2.94
CA VAL A 51 15.80 42.52 -3.68
C VAL A 51 15.63 42.00 -5.11
N ILE A 52 16.21 42.73 -6.07
CA ILE A 52 16.38 42.27 -7.46
C ILE A 52 17.86 42.48 -7.78
N ALA A 53 18.59 41.38 -7.98
CA ALA A 53 20.04 41.36 -8.14
C ALA A 53 20.44 41.71 -9.60
N GLY A 54 20.18 40.84 -10.58
CA GLY A 54 19.89 41.24 -11.96
C GLY A 54 20.68 40.52 -13.06
N LEU A 55 21.94 40.90 -13.28
CA LEU A 55 22.76 40.28 -14.32
C LEU A 55 24.15 40.07 -13.72
N GLY A 56 24.72 38.88 -13.80
CA GLY A 56 25.99 38.58 -13.14
C GLY A 56 25.78 37.59 -12.01
N ASN A 57 26.86 37.15 -11.38
CA ASN A 57 26.81 36.16 -10.32
C ASN A 57 26.75 36.87 -8.96
N ASP A 58 25.57 36.91 -8.35
CA ASP A 58 25.26 37.76 -7.20
C ASP A 58 25.23 37.00 -5.86
N GLU A 59 25.55 37.68 -4.74
CA GLU A 59 25.50 37.11 -3.37
C GLU A 59 24.56 37.97 -2.49
N VAL A 60 23.37 37.46 -2.18
CA VAL A 60 22.27 38.20 -1.52
C VAL A 60 21.97 37.64 -0.13
N PHE A 61 21.85 38.54 0.85
CA PHE A 61 21.42 38.23 2.22
C PHE A 61 20.18 39.07 2.57
N GLY A 62 19.07 38.39 2.87
CA GLY A 62 17.82 38.96 3.40
C GLY A 62 18.01 39.52 4.81
N GLY A 63 17.84 38.69 5.85
CA GLY A 63 18.17 39.01 7.23
C GLY A 63 17.02 38.76 8.22
N ASP A 64 16.76 39.71 9.13
CA ASP A 64 15.62 39.60 10.06
C ASP A 64 14.26 39.93 9.34
N GLY A 65 13.47 38.97 8.86
CA GLY A 65 12.05 39.10 8.51
C GLY A 65 11.67 38.84 7.05
N ASP A 66 10.37 38.70 6.80
CA ASP A 66 9.73 38.20 5.56
C ASP A 66 10.20 38.93 4.25
N ASP A 67 11.20 38.39 3.55
CA ASP A 67 11.93 39.01 2.43
C ASP A 67 11.59 38.39 1.03
N ASP A 68 11.73 39.18 -0.04
CA ASP A 68 11.43 38.81 -1.45
C ASP A 68 12.73 38.98 -2.28
N LEU A 69 13.43 37.88 -2.58
CA LEU A 69 14.78 37.83 -3.14
C LEU A 69 14.78 37.22 -4.55
N ASN A 70 15.36 37.90 -5.53
CA ASN A 70 15.33 37.47 -6.94
C ASN A 70 16.69 37.69 -7.64
N GLY A 71 17.31 36.60 -8.11
CA GLY A 71 18.63 36.57 -8.77
C GLY A 71 18.61 37.13 -10.20
N ASN A 72 17.89 36.46 -11.10
CA ASN A 72 17.77 36.66 -12.56
C ASN A 72 18.86 35.97 -13.42
N GLU A 73 19.76 36.67 -14.12
CA GLU A 73 20.72 36.04 -15.08
C GLU A 73 22.12 35.87 -14.44
N GLY A 74 22.42 34.72 -13.83
CA GLY A 74 23.66 34.51 -13.05
C GLY A 74 23.83 33.08 -12.52
N ASP A 75 25.02 32.68 -12.04
CA ASP A 75 25.08 31.58 -11.06
C ASP A 75 25.14 32.25 -9.67
N ASP A 76 24.00 32.34 -9.00
CA ASP A 76 23.71 33.22 -7.86
C ASP A 76 23.73 32.49 -6.51
N ILE A 77 23.77 33.25 -5.41
CA ILE A 77 23.68 32.73 -4.04
C ILE A 77 22.70 33.58 -3.25
N LEU A 78 21.56 33.02 -2.84
CA LEU A 78 20.51 33.72 -2.09
C LEU A 78 20.35 33.09 -0.69
N TYR A 79 20.38 33.93 0.36
CA TYR A 79 20.09 33.56 1.74
C TYR A 79 18.91 34.38 2.27
N GLY A 80 17.82 33.75 2.70
CA GLY A 80 16.72 34.39 3.44
C GLY A 80 17.15 34.84 4.85
N GLU A 81 17.62 33.88 5.66
CA GLU A 81 18.01 33.98 7.08
C GLU A 81 16.87 33.78 8.12
N ASP A 82 16.23 34.83 8.65
CA ASP A 82 15.32 34.80 9.82
C ASP A 82 13.89 35.29 9.38
N GLY A 83 13.13 34.56 8.56
CA GLY A 83 11.86 35.06 7.97
C GLY A 83 10.96 33.98 7.34
N ASP A 84 9.72 34.35 6.99
CA ASP A 84 8.88 33.56 6.05
C ASP A 84 9.19 34.15 4.64
N ASP A 85 10.22 33.67 3.96
CA ASP A 85 10.87 34.34 2.82
C ASP A 85 10.41 33.80 1.45
N THR A 86 10.79 34.50 0.38
CA THR A 86 10.57 34.08 -1.01
C THR A 86 11.84 34.25 -1.83
N LEU A 87 12.35 33.16 -2.40
CA LEU A 87 13.59 33.11 -3.18
C LEU A 87 13.27 32.65 -4.63
N ASP A 88 13.88 33.30 -5.61
CA ASP A 88 13.76 33.00 -7.05
C ASP A 88 15.15 33.16 -7.68
N GLY A 89 15.81 32.04 -8.01
CA GLY A 89 17.15 32.00 -8.59
C GLY A 89 17.17 32.63 -9.98
N GLY A 90 16.73 31.87 -11.00
CA GLY A 90 16.46 32.40 -12.34
C GLY A 90 17.11 31.58 -13.47
N ASP A 91 17.90 32.24 -14.33
CA ASP A 91 18.67 31.60 -15.41
C ASP A 91 20.10 31.30 -14.87
N GLY A 92 20.37 30.11 -14.28
CA GLY A 92 21.56 29.96 -13.43
C GLY A 92 22.07 28.56 -13.04
N ASN A 93 22.82 28.50 -11.94
CA ASN A 93 23.26 27.28 -11.22
C ASN A 93 23.44 27.72 -9.77
N ASP A 94 22.34 27.83 -9.04
CA ASP A 94 22.22 28.71 -7.90
C ASP A 94 22.38 27.97 -6.56
N ASP A 95 22.78 28.68 -5.49
CA ASP A 95 22.83 28.16 -4.11
C ASP A 95 21.78 28.93 -3.29
N LEU A 96 20.59 28.35 -3.18
CA LEU A 96 19.40 28.94 -2.56
C LEU A 96 19.20 28.39 -1.15
N ARG A 97 18.97 29.27 -0.18
CA ARG A 97 18.76 28.91 1.22
C ARG A 97 17.68 29.77 1.84
N GLY A 98 16.60 29.16 2.29
CA GLY A 98 15.56 29.79 3.10
C GLY A 98 16.10 30.24 4.47
N GLY A 99 15.81 29.48 5.53
CA GLY A 99 16.47 29.65 6.82
C GLY A 99 15.66 29.19 8.02
N ASP A 100 15.24 30.15 8.85
CA ASP A 100 14.35 29.98 10.02
C ASP A 100 12.95 30.56 9.68
N GLY A 101 12.04 29.79 9.07
CA GLY A 101 10.63 30.16 8.82
C GLY A 101 10.00 29.38 7.64
N ASP A 102 8.72 29.63 7.33
CA ASP A 102 7.99 28.88 6.28
C ASP A 102 8.26 29.54 4.89
N ASP A 103 9.18 28.98 4.09
CA ASP A 103 9.77 29.62 2.89
C ASP A 103 9.15 29.17 1.54
N GLU A 104 9.14 30.05 0.52
CA GLU A 104 8.76 29.75 -0.88
C GLU A 104 9.99 29.90 -1.81
N ILE A 105 10.60 28.79 -2.23
CA ILE A 105 11.86 28.78 -3.01
C ILE A 105 11.62 28.24 -4.42
N ILE A 106 12.06 29.01 -5.42
CA ILE A 106 12.07 28.64 -6.83
C ILE A 106 13.53 28.58 -7.30
N GLY A 107 13.95 27.44 -7.85
CA GLY A 107 15.26 27.26 -8.47
C GLY A 107 15.38 28.08 -9.75
N GLY A 108 15.04 27.48 -10.90
CA GLY A 108 14.95 28.18 -12.17
C GLY A 108 15.27 27.29 -13.36
N ASP A 109 16.04 27.82 -14.31
CA ASP A 109 16.70 27.09 -15.39
C ASP A 109 18.15 26.79 -14.95
N GLY A 110 18.48 25.55 -14.57
CA GLY A 110 19.87 25.11 -14.38
C GLY A 110 20.11 24.12 -13.24
N ASN A 111 21.38 23.85 -12.92
CA ASN A 111 21.76 22.88 -11.88
C ASN A 111 21.84 23.54 -10.49
N ASP A 112 20.73 23.55 -9.75
CA ASP A 112 20.61 24.29 -8.50
C ASP A 112 20.94 23.45 -7.25
N ILE A 113 21.25 24.15 -6.17
CA ILE A 113 21.42 23.59 -4.82
C ILE A 113 20.46 24.33 -3.91
N VAL A 114 19.39 23.66 -3.51
CA VAL A 114 18.33 24.25 -2.67
C VAL A 114 18.34 23.65 -1.27
N HIS A 115 18.21 24.52 -0.28
CA HIS A 115 17.94 24.16 1.10
C HIS A 115 16.76 25.00 1.60
N GLY A 116 15.69 24.37 2.09
CA GLY A 116 14.63 25.04 2.84
C GLY A 116 15.18 25.56 4.18
N GLY A 117 14.98 24.80 5.26
CA GLY A 117 15.63 25.08 6.54
C GLY A 117 14.93 24.50 7.77
N ASP A 118 14.53 25.39 8.68
CA ASP A 118 13.70 25.14 9.86
C ASP A 118 12.30 25.78 9.58
N GLY A 119 11.37 25.06 8.94
CA GLY A 119 10.06 25.60 8.50
C GLY A 119 9.21 24.57 7.75
N ASP A 120 7.93 24.88 7.47
CA ASP A 120 7.09 24.10 6.55
C ASP A 120 7.25 24.70 5.12
N ASP A 121 8.24 24.25 4.35
CA ASP A 121 8.74 24.91 3.14
C ASP A 121 8.06 24.46 1.83
N ILE A 122 8.12 25.32 0.80
CA ILE A 122 7.68 25.00 -0.58
C ILE A 122 8.85 25.22 -1.53
N ILE A 123 9.33 24.14 -2.16
CA ILE A 123 10.47 24.14 -3.07
C ILE A 123 10.03 23.67 -4.46
N ASP A 124 10.23 24.50 -5.48
CA ASP A 124 9.93 24.21 -6.89
C ASP A 124 11.18 24.47 -7.74
N THR A 125 11.89 23.42 -8.14
CA THR A 125 13.03 23.52 -9.07
C THR A 125 12.67 22.98 -10.46
N SER A 126 11.40 22.70 -10.74
CA SER A 126 10.92 21.93 -11.91
C SER A 126 11.16 22.55 -13.31
N GLY A 127 11.79 23.72 -13.39
CA GLY A 127 12.19 24.37 -14.62
C GLY A 127 11.08 24.63 -15.66
N PRO A 128 11.44 25.02 -16.91
CA PRO A 128 10.48 25.21 -17.99
C PRO A 128 10.54 24.16 -19.11
N ASP A 129 9.36 23.59 -19.42
CA ASP A 129 9.10 22.64 -20.54
C ASP A 129 9.76 21.23 -20.38
N PRO A 130 9.53 20.49 -19.27
CA PRO A 130 10.14 19.17 -19.00
C PRO A 130 9.87 18.07 -20.05
N LEU A 131 10.84 17.18 -20.28
CA LEU A 131 10.90 16.09 -21.27
C LEU A 131 11.76 14.87 -20.80
N PRO A 132 11.25 13.63 -20.85
CA PRO A 132 12.04 12.43 -20.46
C PRO A 132 13.17 12.04 -21.45
N ASP A 133 14.34 11.57 -20.97
CA ASP A 133 15.53 11.21 -21.79
C ASP A 133 15.21 10.15 -22.86
N LEU A 134 14.50 9.07 -22.52
CA LEU A 134 14.23 8.00 -23.49
C LEU A 134 13.14 8.40 -24.52
N GLY A 135 12.14 9.16 -24.08
CA GLY A 135 10.99 9.62 -24.87
C GLY A 135 10.06 8.53 -25.43
N TYR A 136 8.74 8.65 -25.23
CA TYR A 136 7.80 7.61 -25.64
C TYR A 136 7.52 7.53 -27.18
N PRO A 137 7.86 6.43 -27.91
CA PRO A 137 7.90 6.35 -29.37
C PRO A 137 6.66 6.81 -30.17
N GLY A 138 6.63 8.12 -30.48
CA GLY A 138 5.58 8.74 -31.30
C GLY A 138 4.46 9.42 -30.51
N LEU A 139 4.61 9.51 -29.18
CA LEU A 139 3.88 10.45 -28.32
C LEU A 139 4.82 11.60 -27.94
N TYR A 140 5.96 11.29 -27.32
CA TYR A 140 6.99 12.23 -26.91
C TYR A 140 8.27 12.00 -27.74
N ASP A 141 9.05 13.07 -27.93
CA ASP A 141 10.42 12.96 -28.46
C ASP A 141 11.35 12.96 -27.23
N PRO A 142 12.47 12.21 -27.24
CA PRO A 142 13.45 12.20 -26.14
C PRO A 142 14.06 13.58 -25.94
N ASP A 143 14.51 13.87 -24.73
CA ASP A 143 15.31 15.06 -24.48
C ASP A 143 16.67 15.03 -25.23
N ALA A 144 17.29 16.21 -25.36
CA ALA A 144 18.48 16.49 -26.13
C ALA A 144 19.76 16.73 -25.30
N ASP A 145 19.66 17.05 -24.01
CA ASP A 145 20.76 17.34 -23.07
C ASP A 145 20.37 17.02 -21.59
N PRO A 146 20.06 15.75 -21.23
CA PRO A 146 19.44 15.31 -19.95
C PRO A 146 20.40 15.32 -18.75
N ASN A 147 21.08 16.46 -18.55
CA ASN A 147 22.03 16.81 -17.49
C ASN A 147 22.13 18.36 -17.36
N ASN A 148 21.11 19.15 -17.75
CA ASN A 148 21.15 20.61 -17.75
C ASN A 148 20.40 21.30 -16.60
N ASP A 149 19.41 20.62 -16.00
CA ASP A 149 18.61 21.10 -14.85
C ASP A 149 18.75 20.12 -13.67
N ARG A 150 19.95 19.55 -13.49
CA ARG A 150 20.17 18.58 -12.41
C ARG A 150 20.42 19.26 -11.07
N ASP A 151 19.47 19.10 -10.18
CA ASP A 151 19.38 19.74 -8.90
C ASP A 151 19.93 18.90 -7.74
N THR A 152 19.98 19.54 -6.58
CA THR A 152 20.16 18.89 -5.29
C THR A 152 19.34 19.66 -4.26
N VAL A 153 18.20 19.10 -3.89
CA VAL A 153 17.22 19.70 -2.98
C VAL A 153 17.31 19.05 -1.61
N SER A 154 17.16 19.87 -0.57
CA SER A 154 16.86 19.39 0.77
C SER A 154 15.82 20.29 1.40
N GLY A 155 14.73 19.72 1.92
CA GLY A 155 13.68 20.47 2.64
C GLY A 155 14.26 20.97 3.96
N GLY A 156 14.31 20.09 4.95
CA GLY A 156 15.13 20.25 6.14
C GLY A 156 14.43 19.82 7.42
N ALA A 157 13.49 20.63 7.91
CA ALA A 157 12.89 20.46 9.23
C ALA A 157 11.51 21.14 9.40
N GLY A 158 10.52 20.62 8.71
CA GLY A 158 9.08 20.83 8.91
C GLY A 158 8.32 19.97 7.91
N ASP A 159 7.02 20.22 7.72
CA ASP A 159 6.21 19.41 6.78
C ASP A 159 6.36 20.00 5.35
N ASP A 160 7.41 19.60 4.62
CA ASP A 160 7.88 20.26 3.40
C ASP A 160 7.14 19.80 2.11
N THR A 161 7.14 20.63 1.07
CA THR A 161 6.64 20.28 -0.27
C THR A 161 7.71 20.53 -1.34
N ILE A 162 8.19 19.47 -1.98
CA ILE A 162 9.28 19.50 -2.96
C ILE A 162 8.75 19.06 -4.33
N THR A 163 9.12 19.79 -5.38
CA THR A 163 8.87 19.41 -6.78
C THR A 163 10.11 19.70 -7.64
N THR A 164 10.60 18.69 -8.34
CA THR A 164 11.82 18.76 -9.19
C THR A 164 11.51 18.51 -10.68
N GLY A 165 12.54 18.31 -11.52
CA GLY A 165 12.50 18.66 -12.95
C GLY A 165 12.30 17.52 -13.97
N ASP A 166 13.13 17.53 -15.01
CA ASP A 166 13.25 16.46 -16.02
C ASP A 166 14.69 15.92 -16.13
N ASP A 167 15.39 15.94 -15.01
CA ASP A 167 16.81 15.65 -14.92
C ASP A 167 17.10 14.83 -13.66
N VAL A 168 18.23 14.11 -13.65
CA VAL A 168 18.51 13.03 -12.66
C VAL A 168 18.89 13.60 -11.28
N ASP A 169 17.89 13.98 -10.51
CA ASP A 169 17.94 14.83 -9.33
C ASP A 169 18.31 14.06 -8.04
N VAL A 170 18.51 14.83 -6.97
CA VAL A 170 18.84 14.30 -5.63
C VAL A 170 18.05 15.06 -4.59
N ILE A 171 17.18 14.35 -3.87
CA ILE A 171 16.22 14.91 -2.90
C ILE A 171 16.46 14.29 -1.51
N ASP A 172 16.44 15.13 -0.46
CA ASP A 172 16.59 14.79 0.96
C ASP A 172 15.50 15.59 1.72
N GLY A 173 14.31 15.00 1.93
CA GLY A 173 13.15 15.68 2.54
C GLY A 173 13.52 16.26 3.90
N GLY A 174 13.85 15.39 4.85
CA GLY A 174 14.61 15.72 6.04
C GLY A 174 13.94 15.25 7.33
N THR A 175 13.12 16.11 7.95
CA THR A 175 12.36 15.75 9.15
C THR A 175 11.01 16.49 9.24
N GLY A 176 9.91 15.74 9.19
CA GLY A 176 8.53 16.24 9.15
C GLY A 176 7.71 15.37 8.22
N ASP A 177 6.40 15.63 8.07
CA ASP A 177 5.56 14.78 7.20
C ASP A 177 5.63 15.34 5.75
N ASP A 178 6.63 14.93 4.96
CA ASP A 178 7.03 15.58 3.69
C ASP A 178 6.19 15.13 2.47
N THR A 179 6.15 15.96 1.42
CA THR A 179 5.53 15.64 0.13
C THR A 179 6.51 15.90 -1.02
N ILE A 180 6.92 14.85 -1.72
CA ILE A 180 7.94 14.88 -2.77
C ILE A 180 7.36 14.42 -4.12
N ASP A 181 7.58 15.21 -5.17
CA ASP A 181 7.25 14.90 -6.58
C ASP A 181 8.53 15.08 -7.42
N ALA A 182 9.17 13.98 -7.82
CA ALA A 182 10.53 13.99 -8.36
C ALA A 182 10.62 14.41 -9.84
N GLY A 183 9.54 14.25 -10.61
CA GLY A 183 9.46 14.72 -11.99
C GLY A 183 9.75 13.64 -13.05
N TYR A 184 10.85 13.75 -13.80
CA TYR A 184 11.23 12.80 -14.85
C TYR A 184 12.73 12.45 -14.79
N ASP A 185 13.07 11.26 -15.30
CA ASP A 185 14.40 10.62 -15.35
C ASP A 185 14.82 9.89 -14.04
N ASP A 186 15.98 9.22 -14.04
CA ASP A 186 16.40 8.24 -13.00
C ASP A 186 16.77 8.90 -11.63
N ASP A 187 15.80 9.21 -10.78
CA ASP A 187 16.02 10.03 -9.58
C ASP A 187 16.57 9.32 -8.33
N VAL A 188 17.02 10.11 -7.35
CA VAL A 188 17.47 9.62 -6.03
C VAL A 188 16.79 10.40 -4.91
N ILE A 189 15.95 9.71 -4.13
CA ILE A 189 15.08 10.29 -3.10
C ILE A 189 15.38 9.63 -1.74
N ASP A 190 15.54 10.45 -0.70
CA ASP A 190 15.61 10.09 0.73
C ASP A 190 14.51 10.92 1.41
N GLY A 191 13.44 10.30 1.93
CA GLY A 191 12.32 10.98 2.60
C GLY A 191 12.77 11.60 3.92
N GLY A 192 13.01 10.76 4.93
CA GLY A 192 13.76 11.13 6.12
C GLY A 192 13.19 10.61 7.44
N ASP A 193 13.00 11.51 8.43
CA ASP A 193 12.27 11.23 9.68
C ASP A 193 10.82 11.81 9.55
N GLY A 194 9.84 11.07 9.03
CA GLY A 194 8.51 11.59 8.69
C GLY A 194 7.46 10.52 8.36
N ASP A 195 6.15 10.84 8.37
CA ASP A 195 5.11 10.02 7.70
C ASP A 195 4.96 10.55 6.25
N ASP A 196 5.86 10.18 5.34
CA ASP A 196 6.10 10.89 4.07
C ASP A 196 5.18 10.45 2.90
N THR A 197 5.08 11.31 1.89
CA THR A 197 4.40 11.01 0.60
C THR A 197 5.33 11.28 -0.57
N ILE A 198 5.79 10.21 -1.23
CA ILE A 198 6.78 10.27 -2.32
C ILE A 198 6.14 9.84 -3.65
N ILE A 199 6.47 10.55 -4.72
CA ILE A 199 6.10 10.25 -6.11
C ILE A 199 7.37 10.35 -6.97
N GLY A 200 7.86 9.24 -7.52
CA GLY A 200 9.00 9.23 -8.47
C GLY A 200 8.56 9.68 -9.86
N ASN A 201 7.49 9.06 -10.37
CA ASN A 201 6.85 9.22 -11.68
C ASN A 201 7.45 8.41 -12.83
N GLU A 202 8.46 8.94 -13.52
CA GLU A 202 8.84 8.50 -14.87
C GLU A 202 10.37 8.39 -15.01
N GLY A 203 10.96 7.38 -14.35
CA GLY A 203 12.41 7.18 -14.22
C GLY A 203 12.81 5.71 -13.97
N ASN A 204 14.06 5.47 -13.56
CA ASN A 204 14.44 4.20 -12.90
C ASN A 204 14.98 4.60 -11.53
N ASP A 205 14.05 4.87 -10.62
CA ASP A 205 14.30 5.69 -9.44
C ASP A 205 14.93 4.87 -8.32
N THR A 206 15.61 5.57 -7.41
CA THR A 206 16.11 4.99 -6.16
C THR A 206 15.51 5.76 -5.00
N ILE A 207 14.54 5.14 -4.33
CA ILE A 207 13.74 5.75 -3.26
C ILE A 207 14.03 5.04 -1.93
N ASP A 208 14.28 5.81 -0.88
CA ASP A 208 14.38 5.39 0.53
C ASP A 208 13.36 6.27 1.28
N GLY A 209 12.27 5.70 1.82
CA GLY A 209 11.25 6.45 2.57
C GLY A 209 11.82 6.99 3.87
N GLY A 210 12.39 6.09 4.67
CA GLY A 210 13.22 6.42 5.82
C GLY A 210 12.65 5.93 7.13
N ALA A 211 11.86 6.76 7.82
CA ALA A 211 11.43 6.50 9.20
C ALA A 211 10.10 7.16 9.62
N GLY A 212 9.00 6.60 9.14
CA GLY A 212 7.63 6.74 9.66
C GLY A 212 6.68 5.87 8.85
N ASP A 213 5.37 6.12 8.91
CA ASP A 213 4.39 5.28 8.18
C ASP A 213 4.21 5.84 6.73
N ASP A 214 5.12 5.50 5.81
CA ASP A 214 5.28 6.20 4.51
C ASP A 214 4.29 5.75 3.41
N THR A 215 4.07 6.62 2.42
CA THR A 215 3.32 6.32 1.19
C THR A 215 4.13 6.63 -0.06
N ILE A 216 4.62 5.59 -0.74
CA ILE A 216 5.51 5.71 -1.90
C ILE A 216 4.79 5.24 -3.17
N TYR A 217 4.77 6.12 -4.16
CA TYR A 217 4.46 5.81 -5.56
C TYR A 217 5.79 5.88 -6.32
N ALA A 218 6.30 4.75 -6.77
CA ALA A 218 7.51 4.72 -7.60
C ALA A 218 7.18 5.33 -8.97
N GLY A 219 6.18 4.77 -9.64
CA GLY A 219 5.54 5.39 -10.81
C GLY A 219 4.65 6.61 -10.53
N VAL A 220 3.94 7.06 -11.57
CA VAL A 220 3.16 8.31 -11.63
C VAL A 220 2.01 8.46 -10.62
N ASP A 221 1.74 9.72 -10.21
CA ASP A 221 0.62 10.11 -9.32
C ASP A 221 -0.72 9.42 -9.69
N PRO A 222 -1.35 8.65 -8.77
CA PRO A 222 -2.64 7.98 -9.01
C PRO A 222 -3.81 8.94 -9.33
N SER A 223 -3.66 10.26 -9.11
CA SER A 223 -4.61 11.28 -9.53
C SER A 223 -4.57 11.55 -11.05
N VAL A 224 -3.44 11.25 -11.70
CA VAL A 224 -3.23 11.25 -13.16
C VAL A 224 -3.58 9.86 -13.70
N PRO A 225 -4.73 9.68 -14.40
CA PRO A 225 -5.12 8.36 -14.89
C PRO A 225 -4.26 8.02 -16.09
N ASP A 226 -3.24 7.22 -15.84
CA ASP A 226 -2.19 7.03 -16.81
C ASP A 226 -2.60 6.12 -17.98
N GLY A 227 -1.86 6.26 -19.08
CA GLY A 227 -1.94 5.42 -20.26
C GLY A 227 -0.57 4.99 -20.80
N VAL A 228 0.52 5.13 -20.03
CA VAL A 228 1.84 4.51 -20.27
C VAL A 228 2.08 3.24 -19.44
N ASN A 229 1.42 3.10 -18.28
CA ASN A 229 1.24 1.88 -17.50
C ASN A 229 0.54 0.81 -18.36
N ILE A 230 1.38 0.08 -19.07
CA ILE A 230 1.05 -0.75 -20.22
C ILE A 230 1.83 -2.06 -20.07
N PRO A 231 1.14 -3.20 -19.85
CA PRO A 231 1.73 -4.53 -19.93
C PRO A 231 2.67 -4.75 -21.14
N ASP A 232 3.92 -5.15 -20.91
CA ASP A 232 4.88 -5.48 -21.96
C ASP A 232 4.39 -6.63 -22.87
N ASP A 233 3.58 -7.55 -22.33
CA ASP A 233 2.94 -8.64 -23.09
C ASP A 233 1.86 -8.15 -24.09
N GLY A 234 1.34 -6.94 -23.88
CA GLY A 234 0.31 -6.30 -24.67
C GLY A 234 -1.12 -6.82 -24.47
N SER A 235 -1.41 -7.35 -23.29
CA SER A 235 -2.76 -7.69 -22.81
C SER A 235 -3.60 -6.43 -22.53
N GLY A 236 -2.96 -5.31 -22.23
CA GLY A 236 -3.56 -4.00 -22.02
C GLY A 236 -4.32 -3.44 -23.24
N PRO A 237 -5.13 -2.38 -23.04
CA PRO A 237 -5.95 -1.80 -24.12
C PRO A 237 -5.13 -1.01 -25.16
N PHE A 238 -3.88 -0.67 -24.87
CA PHE A 238 -3.03 0.22 -25.67
C PHE A 238 -2.09 -0.53 -26.65
N GLY A 239 -1.66 -1.73 -26.29
CA GLY A 239 -0.66 -2.53 -27.01
C GLY A 239 0.31 -3.14 -25.99
N PRO A 240 1.38 -3.82 -26.45
CA PRO A 240 2.58 -3.99 -25.62
C PRO A 240 3.27 -2.65 -25.44
N ASP A 241 4.02 -2.49 -24.38
CA ASP A 241 4.88 -1.33 -24.25
C ASP A 241 6.00 -1.31 -25.33
N LEU A 242 6.63 -0.13 -25.51
CA LEU A 242 7.58 0.19 -26.56
C LEU A 242 8.98 0.53 -26.04
N VAL A 243 9.13 0.70 -24.72
CA VAL A 243 10.30 1.17 -23.96
C VAL A 243 10.48 0.40 -22.62
N PRO A 244 10.15 -0.91 -22.49
CA PRO A 244 10.08 -1.58 -21.19
C PRO A 244 11.45 -1.61 -20.50
N GLY A 245 11.55 -0.91 -19.38
CA GLY A 245 12.77 -0.46 -18.71
C GLY A 245 12.95 1.07 -18.74
N ASN A 246 11.87 1.83 -18.56
CA ASN A 246 11.88 3.26 -18.19
C ASN A 246 11.11 3.54 -16.88
N GLY A 247 10.74 2.49 -16.13
CA GLY A 247 10.08 2.49 -14.82
C GLY A 247 10.62 1.39 -13.89
N MET A 248 11.88 0.93 -14.04
CA MET A 248 12.40 -0.16 -13.19
C MET A 248 12.97 0.39 -11.88
N ASP A 249 12.12 0.56 -10.89
CA ASP A 249 12.45 1.30 -9.68
C ASP A 249 13.07 0.41 -8.59
N VAL A 250 13.78 1.05 -7.67
CA VAL A 250 14.33 0.44 -6.46
C VAL A 250 13.85 1.22 -5.25
N VAL A 251 12.86 0.67 -4.54
CA VAL A 251 12.21 1.30 -3.40
C VAL A 251 12.54 0.57 -2.10
N HIS A 252 12.94 1.33 -1.08
CA HIS A 252 12.95 0.94 0.32
C HIS A 252 11.89 1.77 1.06
N GLY A 253 11.03 1.12 1.84
CA GLY A 253 10.13 1.77 2.82
C GLY A 253 10.96 2.35 3.96
N GLY A 254 11.24 1.53 4.99
CA GLY A 254 12.22 1.87 6.02
C GLY A 254 11.88 1.36 7.42
N ASP A 255 11.77 2.30 8.37
CA ASP A 255 11.45 2.08 9.79
C ASP A 255 9.97 2.50 10.08
N GLY A 256 8.94 1.82 9.55
CA GLY A 256 7.52 2.11 9.87
C GLY A 256 6.49 1.23 9.14
N ASP A 257 5.17 1.46 9.29
CA ASP A 257 4.13 0.62 8.66
C ASP A 257 3.80 1.13 7.22
N ASP A 258 4.63 0.78 6.23
CA ASP A 258 4.69 1.48 4.93
C ASP A 258 3.66 1.02 3.88
N THR A 259 3.37 1.88 2.90
CA THR A 259 2.58 1.55 1.69
C THR A 259 3.32 1.90 0.40
N ILE A 260 3.71 0.88 -0.36
CA ILE A 260 4.50 1.01 -1.59
C ILE A 260 3.70 0.55 -2.81
N TYR A 261 3.73 1.35 -3.87
CA TYR A 261 3.26 1.03 -5.21
C TYR A 261 4.45 1.14 -6.18
N GLY A 262 4.77 0.05 -6.89
CA GLY A 262 5.72 0.04 -7.99
C GLY A 262 5.16 0.80 -9.19
N GLY A 263 4.57 0.07 -10.14
CA GLY A 263 3.76 0.68 -11.20
C GLY A 263 3.73 -0.13 -12.48
N ASP A 264 4.68 0.17 -13.38
CA ASP A 264 4.95 -0.58 -14.61
C ASP A 264 6.45 -0.69 -14.88
N ASP A 265 6.83 -1.84 -15.46
CA ASP A 265 8.20 -2.38 -15.59
C ASP A 265 8.63 -3.28 -14.40
N ASP A 266 9.80 -3.95 -14.52
CA ASP A 266 10.27 -4.98 -13.58
C ASP A 266 10.83 -4.35 -12.27
N ASP A 267 9.98 -4.06 -11.29
CA ASP A 267 10.34 -3.34 -10.05
C ASP A 267 11.11 -4.15 -8.99
N THR A 268 11.80 -3.45 -8.08
CA THR A 268 12.40 -4.04 -6.87
C THR A 268 11.99 -3.26 -5.60
N LEU A 269 11.10 -3.84 -4.81
CA LEU A 269 10.43 -3.19 -3.67
C LEU A 269 10.76 -3.89 -2.34
N TYR A 270 11.16 -3.11 -1.33
CA TYR A 270 11.47 -3.55 0.02
C TYR A 270 10.62 -2.78 1.05
N GLY A 271 9.93 -3.48 1.96
CA GLY A 271 9.24 -2.82 3.10
C GLY A 271 10.21 -2.47 4.24
N ASP A 272 11.11 -3.42 4.55
CA ASP A 272 12.12 -3.39 5.61
C ASP A 272 11.60 -3.65 7.06
N ASP A 273 11.37 -2.67 7.93
CA ASP A 273 11.14 -2.87 9.40
C ASP A 273 9.70 -2.46 9.86
N GLY A 274 8.64 -2.99 9.24
CA GLY A 274 7.22 -2.60 9.45
C GLY A 274 6.13 -3.70 9.40
N ASP A 275 4.84 -3.36 9.58
CA ASP A 275 3.68 -4.19 9.15
C ASP A 275 3.20 -3.72 7.74
N ASP A 276 3.99 -3.97 6.69
CA ASP A 276 3.94 -3.23 5.41
C ASP A 276 2.86 -3.66 4.40
N VAL A 277 2.62 -2.82 3.38
CA VAL A 277 1.73 -3.10 2.24
C VAL A 277 2.42 -2.78 0.90
N ILE A 278 2.75 -3.81 0.13
CA ILE A 278 3.54 -3.67 -1.11
C ILE A 278 2.73 -4.17 -2.32
N TYR A 279 2.60 -3.32 -3.35
CA TYR A 279 2.00 -3.61 -4.64
C TYR A 279 3.04 -3.46 -5.75
N GLY A 280 3.35 -4.54 -6.49
CA GLY A 280 4.19 -4.43 -7.71
C GLY A 280 3.41 -3.84 -8.90
N GLU A 281 2.16 -4.30 -9.05
CA GLU A 281 1.20 -3.90 -10.08
C GLU A 281 1.41 -4.54 -11.47
N ILE A 282 2.34 -4.08 -12.31
CA ILE A 282 2.48 -4.53 -13.72
C ILE A 282 3.93 -4.84 -14.14
N ASP A 283 4.09 -6.07 -14.63
CA ASP A 283 5.28 -6.76 -15.17
C ASP A 283 6.10 -7.54 -14.10
N ASP A 284 7.34 -7.97 -14.34
CA ASP A 284 7.94 -9.11 -13.60
C ASP A 284 8.66 -8.68 -12.28
N ASP A 285 7.88 -8.30 -11.26
CA ASP A 285 8.36 -7.64 -10.02
C ASP A 285 9.16 -8.51 -9.02
N THR A 286 9.93 -7.85 -8.15
CA THR A 286 10.60 -8.43 -6.97
C THR A 286 10.21 -7.69 -5.68
N LEU A 287 9.48 -8.35 -4.78
CA LEU A 287 9.02 -7.81 -3.50
C LEU A 287 9.65 -8.58 -2.32
N GLU A 288 10.12 -7.87 -1.30
CA GLU A 288 10.55 -8.43 -0.01
C GLU A 288 9.91 -7.59 1.11
N GLY A 289 9.07 -8.22 1.96
CA GLY A 289 8.38 -7.53 3.06
C GLY A 289 9.39 -7.06 4.09
N GLY A 290 9.90 -7.99 4.89
CA GLY A 290 11.00 -7.72 5.81
C GLY A 290 10.72 -8.23 7.22
N ALA A 291 10.25 -7.36 8.11
CA ALA A 291 10.17 -7.64 9.54
C ALA A 291 8.85 -7.22 10.22
N GLY A 292 7.70 -7.72 9.74
CA GLY A 292 6.44 -7.67 10.52
C GLY A 292 5.31 -8.57 10.05
N ASN A 293 4.19 -8.01 9.62
CA ASN A 293 2.99 -8.78 9.25
C ASN A 293 2.50 -8.33 7.87
N ASP A 294 3.35 -8.55 6.88
CA ASP A 294 3.34 -7.76 5.64
C ASP A 294 2.26 -8.24 4.69
N THR A 295 1.80 -7.37 3.79
CA THR A 295 0.81 -7.69 2.75
C THR A 295 1.40 -7.41 1.37
N LEU A 296 1.82 -8.48 0.68
CA LEU A 296 2.45 -8.41 -0.63
C LEU A 296 1.47 -8.80 -1.74
N SER A 297 1.45 -8.00 -2.80
CA SER A 297 0.63 -8.18 -3.99
C SER A 297 1.50 -8.01 -5.23
N GLY A 298 1.89 -9.11 -5.88
CA GLY A 298 2.65 -9.04 -7.13
C GLY A 298 1.87 -8.29 -8.21
N GLY A 299 0.76 -8.87 -8.67
CA GLY A 299 -0.11 -8.22 -9.66
C GLY A 299 -0.04 -8.96 -10.98
N GLN A 300 0.40 -8.31 -12.06
CA GLN A 300 0.60 -8.98 -13.34
C GLN A 300 2.07 -9.28 -13.62
N GLY A 301 2.49 -10.54 -13.54
CA GLY A 301 3.83 -10.92 -14.01
C GLY A 301 4.19 -12.39 -13.78
N GLU A 302 5.48 -12.71 -13.83
CA GLU A 302 6.10 -13.87 -13.19
C GLU A 302 6.86 -13.45 -11.90
N ASP A 303 6.17 -12.75 -11.00
CA ASP A 303 6.68 -12.04 -9.81
C ASP A 303 7.43 -12.92 -8.78
N THR A 304 8.36 -12.31 -8.06
CA THR A 304 9.09 -12.94 -6.93
C THR A 304 8.77 -12.23 -5.62
N MET A 305 8.08 -12.91 -4.69
CA MET A 305 7.69 -12.35 -3.39
C MET A 305 8.36 -13.10 -2.23
N THR A 306 8.97 -12.38 -1.31
CA THR A 306 9.46 -12.90 -0.02
C THR A 306 8.73 -12.19 1.12
N GLY A 307 8.23 -12.94 2.10
CA GLY A 307 7.65 -12.39 3.33
C GLY A 307 8.78 -11.87 4.24
N GLY A 308 9.13 -12.63 5.27
CA GLY A 308 10.40 -12.42 5.97
C GLY A 308 10.45 -12.99 7.38
N ASP A 309 10.49 -12.09 8.37
CA ASP A 309 10.25 -12.38 9.77
C ASP A 309 8.79 -12.04 10.12
N ASP A 310 8.13 -12.93 10.88
CA ASP A 310 6.78 -12.78 11.44
C ASP A 310 5.58 -13.38 10.66
N ARG A 311 4.66 -12.65 9.99
CA ARG A 311 3.37 -13.26 9.55
C ARG A 311 2.74 -12.64 8.29
N ASP A 312 3.05 -13.20 7.14
CA ASP A 312 2.86 -12.46 5.89
C ASP A 312 1.63 -12.94 5.10
N LEU A 313 1.11 -12.04 4.26
CA LEU A 313 -0.10 -12.21 3.47
C LEU A 313 0.17 -11.92 1.99
N PHE A 314 0.20 -12.98 1.19
CA PHE A 314 0.38 -12.88 -0.27
C PHE A 314 -0.99 -12.88 -0.97
N ILE A 315 -1.27 -11.85 -1.79
CA ILE A 315 -2.54 -11.62 -2.52
C ILE A 315 -2.33 -11.35 -4.01
N ASP A 316 -3.42 -11.34 -4.77
CA ASP A 316 -3.53 -11.18 -6.25
C ASP A 316 -2.56 -12.00 -7.13
N ILE A 317 -2.20 -13.17 -6.61
CA ILE A 317 -1.26 -14.15 -7.17
C ILE A 317 -1.65 -14.65 -8.57
N THR A 318 -0.72 -14.58 -9.52
CA THR A 318 -0.89 -15.06 -10.89
C THR A 318 0.00 -16.27 -11.22
N ALA A 319 0.41 -16.39 -12.48
CA ALA A 319 0.69 -17.67 -13.13
C ALA A 319 2.14 -17.87 -13.58
N GLY A 320 3.09 -17.27 -12.87
CA GLY A 320 4.53 -17.58 -12.94
C GLY A 320 5.22 -17.57 -11.57
N ASP A 321 4.53 -17.02 -10.57
CA ASP A 321 5.05 -16.41 -9.37
C ASP A 321 5.86 -17.38 -8.50
N VAL A 322 6.83 -16.83 -7.78
CA VAL A 322 7.68 -17.56 -6.83
C VAL A 322 7.58 -16.91 -5.46
N ILE A 323 7.06 -17.65 -4.49
CA ILE A 323 6.72 -17.12 -3.16
C ILE A 323 7.51 -17.86 -2.07
N ASP A 324 8.15 -17.13 -1.16
CA ASP A 324 8.85 -17.67 0.02
C ASP A 324 8.42 -16.90 1.30
N GLY A 325 7.69 -17.56 2.22
CA GLY A 325 7.34 -16.96 3.51
C GLY A 325 8.52 -16.87 4.50
N SER A 326 9.68 -17.45 4.16
CA SER A 326 10.85 -17.56 5.07
C SER A 326 10.59 -18.42 6.33
N GLU A 327 11.37 -18.26 7.41
CA GLU A 327 11.23 -19.04 8.67
C GLU A 327 11.47 -18.11 9.90
N GLY A 328 11.20 -16.81 9.77
CA GLY A 328 11.52 -15.77 10.74
C GLY A 328 10.40 -15.49 11.76
N GLY A 329 10.67 -14.67 12.78
CA GLY A 329 9.65 -14.17 13.74
C GLY A 329 8.67 -15.21 14.34
N ASP A 330 7.37 -14.91 14.27
CA ASP A 330 6.18 -15.72 14.60
C ASP A 330 5.57 -16.50 13.40
N ASP A 331 6.41 -16.80 12.39
CA ASP A 331 6.38 -17.92 11.43
C ASP A 331 4.97 -18.49 11.19
N TYR A 332 4.15 -17.80 10.38
CA TYR A 332 2.80 -18.26 10.01
C TYR A 332 2.18 -17.53 8.81
N ASP A 333 2.56 -17.94 7.61
CA ASP A 333 2.27 -17.16 6.40
C ASP A 333 1.03 -17.66 5.68
N THR A 334 0.39 -16.75 4.94
CA THR A 334 -0.89 -16.98 4.26
C THR A 334 -0.83 -16.60 2.79
N LEU A 335 -0.99 -17.60 1.94
CA LEU A 335 -1.20 -17.42 0.50
C LEU A 335 -2.71 -17.40 0.19
N ASP A 336 -3.29 -16.23 -0.14
CA ASP A 336 -4.70 -16.15 -0.54
C ASP A 336 -4.91 -16.17 -2.06
N LEU A 337 -5.16 -17.37 -2.57
CA LEU A 337 -5.55 -17.65 -3.95
C LEU A 337 -7.03 -17.27 -4.24
N THR A 338 -7.51 -16.16 -3.70
CA THR A 338 -8.78 -15.53 -4.08
C THR A 338 -8.54 -14.67 -5.33
N GLY A 339 -9.51 -14.59 -6.26
CA GLY A 339 -9.29 -13.90 -7.54
C GLY A 339 -8.56 -14.76 -8.57
N ALA A 340 -7.32 -15.17 -8.25
CA ALA A 340 -6.31 -15.91 -9.04
C ALA A 340 -6.74 -17.01 -10.03
N ALA A 341 -7.98 -17.52 -9.99
CA ALA A 341 -8.44 -18.53 -10.94
C ALA A 341 -8.70 -17.90 -12.34
N PRO A 342 -8.10 -18.41 -13.44
CA PRO A 342 -8.33 -17.88 -14.78
C PRO A 342 -9.80 -17.91 -15.18
N ASP A 343 -10.21 -17.04 -16.10
CA ASP A 343 -11.62 -16.74 -16.37
C ASP A 343 -12.45 -18.00 -16.77
N GLY A 344 -13.36 -18.42 -15.88
CA GLY A 344 -14.15 -19.66 -16.00
C GLY A 344 -13.39 -20.97 -15.77
N GLY A 345 -12.14 -20.88 -15.33
CA GLY A 345 -11.19 -21.94 -15.03
C GLY A 345 -11.21 -22.40 -13.57
N SER A 346 -10.07 -22.91 -13.08
CA SER A 346 -9.90 -23.38 -11.70
C SER A 346 -8.43 -23.52 -11.30
N LEU A 347 -8.13 -23.46 -10.00
CA LEU A 347 -6.81 -23.72 -9.44
C LEU A 347 -6.65 -25.17 -8.96
N ASN A 348 -5.42 -25.66 -8.77
CA ASN A 348 -5.16 -26.92 -8.07
C ASN A 348 -3.83 -26.87 -7.27
N VAL A 349 -3.95 -26.73 -5.95
CA VAL A 349 -2.80 -26.69 -5.03
C VAL A 349 -2.24 -28.10 -4.78
N THR A 350 -0.93 -28.26 -4.94
CA THR A 350 -0.21 -29.53 -4.75
C THR A 350 1.01 -29.33 -3.85
N TYR A 351 0.86 -29.65 -2.57
CA TYR A 351 1.92 -29.58 -1.55
C TYR A 351 3.01 -30.67 -1.72
N ASP A 352 4.26 -30.38 -1.32
CA ASP A 352 5.34 -31.37 -1.27
C ASP A 352 4.99 -32.46 -0.21
N PRO A 353 5.03 -33.75 -0.56
CA PRO A 353 4.85 -34.84 0.39
C PRO A 353 5.87 -34.92 1.55
N LEU A 354 6.94 -34.12 1.51
CA LEU A 354 8.02 -34.05 2.50
C LEU A 354 7.98 -32.76 3.33
N ASN A 355 7.58 -31.62 2.76
CA ASN A 355 7.24 -30.42 3.53
C ASN A 355 5.86 -29.88 3.12
N PRO A 356 4.86 -29.90 4.01
CA PRO A 356 3.51 -29.44 3.68
C PRO A 356 3.40 -27.91 3.57
N GLU A 357 4.45 -27.18 3.95
CA GLU A 357 4.56 -25.72 3.83
C GLU A 357 5.11 -25.31 2.44
N ASN A 358 5.52 -26.26 1.60
CA ASN A 358 5.94 -26.01 0.22
C ASN A 358 4.97 -26.65 -0.78
N GLY A 359 4.87 -26.12 -1.99
CA GLY A 359 4.05 -26.68 -3.06
C GLY A 359 4.02 -25.84 -4.33
N HIS A 360 3.08 -26.17 -5.21
CA HIS A 360 2.75 -25.37 -6.39
C HIS A 360 1.25 -25.31 -6.62
N VAL A 361 0.81 -24.35 -7.41
CA VAL A 361 -0.58 -24.21 -7.86
C VAL A 361 -0.64 -24.40 -9.38
N ASP A 362 -1.44 -25.35 -9.86
CA ASP A 362 -1.79 -25.38 -11.29
C ASP A 362 -2.90 -24.36 -11.57
N PHE A 363 -2.67 -23.41 -12.48
CA PHE A 363 -3.72 -22.59 -13.07
C PHE A 363 -4.35 -23.36 -14.23
N ARG A 364 -5.68 -23.43 -14.31
CA ARG A 364 -6.37 -24.23 -15.34
C ARG A 364 -7.46 -23.47 -16.05
N ASP A 365 -7.54 -23.65 -17.36
CA ASP A 365 -8.63 -23.14 -18.19
C ASP A 365 -9.98 -23.83 -17.91
N ALA A 366 -11.06 -23.30 -18.50
CA ALA A 366 -12.41 -23.84 -18.41
C ALA A 366 -12.59 -25.27 -19.00
N ASP A 367 -11.63 -25.76 -19.78
CA ASP A 367 -11.57 -27.14 -20.29
C ASP A 367 -10.75 -28.08 -19.35
N GLY A 368 -10.11 -27.52 -18.31
CA GLY A 368 -9.30 -28.20 -17.29
C GLY A 368 -7.83 -28.41 -17.65
N ASN A 369 -7.34 -27.81 -18.74
CA ASN A 369 -5.94 -27.84 -19.13
C ASN A 369 -5.13 -26.86 -18.27
N ILE A 370 -3.89 -27.19 -17.93
CA ILE A 370 -3.00 -26.27 -17.20
C ILE A 370 -2.59 -25.14 -18.16
N THR A 371 -2.74 -23.89 -17.71
CA THR A 371 -2.34 -22.67 -18.44
C THR A 371 -1.03 -22.10 -17.93
N GLY A 372 -0.79 -22.15 -16.62
CA GLY A 372 0.44 -21.70 -15.94
C GLY A 372 0.59 -22.37 -14.56
N THR A 373 1.67 -22.03 -13.84
CA THR A 373 2.00 -22.60 -12.53
C THR A 373 2.85 -21.61 -11.72
N MET A 374 2.50 -21.40 -10.45
CA MET A 374 3.33 -20.70 -9.44
C MET A 374 3.84 -21.71 -8.40
N GLU A 375 5.00 -21.46 -7.79
CA GLU A 375 5.62 -22.30 -6.74
C GLU A 375 5.70 -21.51 -5.42
N PHE A 376 5.37 -22.15 -4.29
CA PHE A 376 5.51 -21.56 -2.95
C PHE A 376 6.36 -22.43 -2.04
N VAL A 377 7.08 -21.79 -1.13
CA VAL A 377 7.81 -22.42 -0.04
C VAL A 377 7.51 -21.70 1.27
N ASN A 378 7.56 -22.45 2.37
CA ASN A 378 7.35 -21.92 3.73
C ASN A 378 6.03 -21.12 3.88
N ILE A 379 4.88 -21.74 3.57
CA ILE A 379 3.54 -21.17 3.75
C ILE A 379 2.65 -22.11 4.58
N GLU A 380 2.17 -21.67 5.74
CA GLU A 380 1.39 -22.47 6.68
C GLU A 380 -0.10 -22.56 6.31
N ASN A 381 -0.63 -21.62 5.51
CA ASN A 381 -2.07 -21.43 5.33
C ASN A 381 -2.55 -21.01 3.91
N VAL A 382 -3.69 -21.59 3.48
CA VAL A 382 -4.39 -21.33 2.21
C VAL A 382 -5.94 -21.51 2.41
N VAL A 383 -6.80 -20.53 2.07
CA VAL A 383 -8.12 -20.25 2.77
C VAL A 383 -9.47 -20.60 2.04
N PRO A 384 -10.50 -21.27 2.68
CA PRO A 384 -11.99 -21.17 2.32
C PRO A 384 -13.19 -21.72 3.25
N CYS A 385 -14.53 -21.44 2.97
CA CYS A 385 -15.75 -21.75 3.85
C CYS A 385 -17.17 -22.45 3.46
N PHE A 386 -18.39 -21.83 3.35
CA PHE A 386 -19.74 -22.57 3.36
C PHE A 386 -20.31 -23.03 1.98
N VAL A 387 -20.63 -24.31 1.75
CA VAL A 387 -21.03 -24.83 0.41
C VAL A 387 -22.34 -24.27 -0.20
N ALA A 388 -22.28 -23.81 -1.46
CA ALA A 388 -23.43 -23.46 -2.31
C ALA A 388 -24.54 -24.53 -2.38
N GLY A 389 -25.79 -24.09 -2.50
CA GLY A 389 -26.98 -24.92 -2.48
C GLY A 389 -27.42 -25.34 -1.07
N THR A 390 -26.62 -25.06 -0.04
CA THR A 390 -26.97 -25.27 1.37
C THR A 390 -28.14 -24.38 1.76
N ARG A 391 -29.25 -24.96 2.22
CA ARG A 391 -30.42 -24.16 2.59
C ARG A 391 -30.39 -23.63 4.01
N ILE A 392 -30.43 -22.31 4.14
CA ILE A 392 -30.59 -21.60 5.42
C ILE A 392 -32.08 -21.35 5.68
N LYS A 393 -32.49 -21.53 6.93
CA LYS A 393 -33.88 -21.38 7.35
C LYS A 393 -34.23 -19.90 7.60
N THR A 394 -35.23 -19.38 6.89
CA THR A 394 -35.67 -17.98 6.99
C THR A 394 -37.17 -17.87 7.36
N THR A 395 -37.64 -16.64 7.56
CA THR A 395 -39.09 -16.35 7.70
C THR A 395 -39.94 -16.77 6.50
N MET A 396 -39.35 -16.86 5.31
CA MET A 396 -40.02 -17.21 4.05
C MET A 396 -39.95 -18.70 3.71
N GLY A 397 -39.17 -19.48 4.47
CA GLY A 397 -38.88 -20.88 4.24
C GLY A 397 -37.38 -21.16 4.16
N GLU A 398 -37.00 -22.30 3.60
CA GLU A 398 -35.60 -22.69 3.41
C GLU A 398 -35.07 -22.18 2.07
N ILE A 399 -34.24 -21.14 2.11
CA ILE A 399 -33.63 -20.44 0.96
C ILE A 399 -32.19 -20.93 0.81
N ALA A 400 -31.66 -21.06 -0.42
CA ALA A 400 -30.27 -21.46 -0.62
C ALA A 400 -29.31 -20.33 -0.21
N VAL A 401 -28.08 -20.65 0.22
CA VAL A 401 -27.15 -19.64 0.76
C VAL A 401 -26.78 -18.57 -0.27
N GLU A 402 -26.65 -18.97 -1.53
CA GLU A 402 -26.44 -18.12 -2.71
C GLU A 402 -27.67 -17.26 -3.10
N ASP A 403 -28.86 -17.59 -2.59
CA ASP A 403 -30.11 -16.84 -2.79
C ASP A 403 -30.45 -15.91 -1.59
N LEU A 404 -29.51 -15.70 -0.65
CA LEU A 404 -29.71 -14.83 0.51
C LEU A 404 -29.37 -13.36 0.17
N GLU A 405 -30.10 -12.43 0.77
CA GLU A 405 -29.89 -10.98 0.64
C GLU A 405 -29.61 -10.37 2.02
N VAL A 406 -28.76 -9.34 2.08
CA VAL A 406 -28.54 -8.54 3.29
C VAL A 406 -29.87 -7.94 3.79
N GLY A 407 -30.05 -7.93 5.11
CA GLY A 407 -31.30 -7.54 5.78
C GLY A 407 -32.37 -8.65 5.82
N GLN A 408 -32.17 -9.80 5.15
CA GLN A 408 -33.14 -10.89 5.19
C GLN A 408 -33.20 -11.57 6.56
N MET A 409 -34.42 -11.81 7.06
CA MET A 409 -34.64 -12.39 8.39
C MET A 409 -34.46 -13.91 8.41
N VAL A 410 -33.30 -14.37 8.91
CA VAL A 410 -32.95 -15.76 9.17
C VAL A 410 -33.51 -16.22 10.52
N GLN A 411 -33.90 -17.49 10.62
CA GLN A 411 -34.22 -18.12 11.90
C GLN A 411 -32.95 -18.68 12.55
N THR A 412 -32.62 -18.13 13.71
CA THR A 412 -31.50 -18.55 14.55
C THR A 412 -32.01 -19.29 15.79
N MET A 413 -31.11 -19.94 16.54
CA MET A 413 -31.44 -20.64 17.77
C MET A 413 -31.45 -19.70 18.98
N ASP A 414 -30.52 -18.76 19.05
CA ASP A 414 -30.21 -18.01 20.26
C ASP A 414 -31.13 -16.78 20.40
N HIS A 415 -31.16 -15.90 19.40
CA HIS A 415 -32.00 -14.69 19.43
C HIS A 415 -33.21 -14.71 18.46
N GLY A 416 -33.48 -15.83 17.79
CA GLY A 416 -34.77 -16.16 17.20
C GLY A 416 -34.92 -15.80 15.72
N LEU A 417 -35.21 -14.53 15.40
CA LEU A 417 -35.25 -14.04 14.02
C LEU A 417 -34.32 -12.84 13.91
N GLN A 418 -33.24 -12.98 13.15
CA GLN A 418 -32.19 -11.97 13.01
C GLN A 418 -31.99 -11.57 11.54
N PRO A 419 -31.74 -10.28 11.24
CA PRO A 419 -31.37 -9.84 9.90
C PRO A 419 -29.92 -10.24 9.60
N ILE A 420 -29.66 -10.79 8.41
CA ILE A 420 -28.29 -10.89 7.89
C ILE A 420 -27.73 -9.48 7.74
N ARG A 421 -26.47 -9.27 8.13
CA ARG A 421 -25.77 -7.98 7.95
C ARG A 421 -24.77 -8.00 6.81
N TRP A 422 -24.08 -9.12 6.63
CA TRP A 422 -23.06 -9.29 5.59
C TRP A 422 -23.08 -10.73 5.03
N ILE A 423 -22.67 -10.88 3.77
CA ILE A 423 -22.56 -12.15 3.03
C ILE A 423 -21.31 -12.11 2.12
N GLY A 424 -20.31 -12.94 2.38
CA GLY A 424 -19.17 -13.15 1.47
C GLY A 424 -19.23 -14.50 0.76
N SER A 425 -18.50 -14.69 -0.35
CA SER A 425 -18.37 -15.99 -1.04
C SER A 425 -17.13 -16.14 -1.91
N ALA A 426 -16.52 -17.34 -1.90
CA ALA A 426 -15.33 -17.69 -2.68
C ALA A 426 -15.46 -19.07 -3.34
N LYS A 427 -14.91 -19.30 -4.54
CA LYS A 427 -14.93 -20.62 -5.21
C LYS A 427 -13.62 -21.36 -5.03
N ARG A 428 -13.68 -22.68 -4.82
CA ARG A 428 -12.50 -23.54 -4.62
C ARG A 428 -12.69 -24.96 -5.17
N PRO A 429 -11.60 -25.70 -5.44
CA PRO A 429 -11.66 -27.13 -5.72
C PRO A 429 -12.08 -27.95 -4.49
N ALA A 430 -12.95 -28.92 -4.70
CA ALA A 430 -13.31 -29.90 -3.67
C ALA A 430 -12.19 -30.96 -3.51
N MET A 431 -11.05 -30.60 -2.93
CA MET A 431 -9.92 -31.54 -2.72
C MET A 431 -9.16 -31.30 -1.40
N GLY A 432 -8.59 -32.35 -0.81
CA GLY A 432 -7.72 -32.24 0.36
C GLY A 432 -8.42 -31.61 1.58
N ASP A 433 -7.72 -30.75 2.32
CA ASP A 433 -8.28 -30.03 3.47
C ASP A 433 -9.19 -28.85 3.08
N LEU A 434 -9.41 -28.62 1.78
CA LEU A 434 -10.42 -27.74 1.21
C LEU A 434 -11.65 -28.51 0.69
N ALA A 435 -11.64 -29.85 0.71
CA ALA A 435 -12.77 -30.66 0.26
C ALA A 435 -13.95 -30.61 1.23
N PRO A 436 -15.17 -30.33 0.75
CA PRO A 436 -16.34 -30.11 1.59
C PRO A 436 -16.69 -31.36 2.38
N ILE A 437 -17.07 -31.17 3.63
CA ILE A 437 -17.50 -32.26 4.50
C ILE A 437 -19.01 -32.40 4.38
N ARG A 438 -19.41 -33.51 3.76
CA ARG A 438 -20.81 -33.91 3.71
C ARG A 438 -21.21 -34.61 5.00
N ILE A 439 -22.08 -33.98 5.75
CA ILE A 439 -22.82 -34.53 6.89
C ILE A 439 -24.11 -35.13 6.34
N ARG A 440 -24.21 -36.46 6.34
CA ARG A 440 -25.37 -37.19 5.81
C ARG A 440 -26.65 -36.83 6.56
N LYS A 441 -27.80 -36.80 5.88
CA LYS A 441 -29.14 -36.57 6.43
C LYS A 441 -29.38 -37.32 7.74
N GLY A 442 -29.80 -36.59 8.76
CA GLY A 442 -30.17 -37.11 10.08
C GLY A 442 -29.00 -37.43 11.00
N THR A 443 -27.77 -37.10 10.62
CA THR A 443 -26.57 -37.37 11.44
C THR A 443 -26.48 -36.38 12.61
N LEU A 444 -26.63 -35.09 12.34
CA LEU A 444 -26.62 -34.01 13.33
C LEU A 444 -27.99 -33.30 13.41
N GLY A 445 -29.07 -34.06 13.17
CA GLY A 445 -30.44 -33.52 13.10
C GLY A 445 -30.84 -32.89 11.77
N ASN A 446 -29.90 -32.72 10.83
CA ASN A 446 -30.11 -32.21 9.48
C ASN A 446 -31.20 -32.97 8.70
N GLU A 447 -32.09 -32.22 8.05
CA GLU A 447 -33.19 -32.72 7.24
C GLU A 447 -32.75 -33.17 5.84
N ARG A 448 -31.58 -32.75 5.35
CA ARG A 448 -30.95 -33.22 4.09
C ARG A 448 -29.46 -33.49 4.32
N ASP A 449 -28.75 -33.99 3.29
CA ASP A 449 -27.29 -34.04 3.35
C ASP A 449 -26.79 -32.58 3.35
N LEU A 450 -26.05 -32.20 4.40
CA LEU A 450 -25.47 -30.87 4.59
C LEU A 450 -24.00 -30.89 4.15
N TRP A 451 -23.52 -29.81 3.55
CA TRP A 451 -22.16 -29.66 3.05
C TRP A 451 -21.58 -28.36 3.60
N VAL A 452 -20.37 -28.41 4.14
CA VAL A 452 -19.69 -27.29 4.81
C VAL A 452 -18.18 -27.40 4.61
N SER A 453 -17.41 -26.31 4.80
CA SER A 453 -15.94 -26.43 4.84
C SER A 453 -15.49 -27.39 5.94
N PRO A 454 -14.27 -27.93 5.81
CA PRO A 454 -13.61 -28.66 6.89
C PRO A 454 -13.49 -27.87 8.21
N GLN A 455 -13.32 -26.56 8.15
CA GLN A 455 -13.20 -25.69 9.33
C GLN A 455 -14.56 -25.45 10.03
N HIS A 456 -15.69 -25.49 9.28
CA HIS A 456 -17.01 -25.07 9.76
C HIS A 456 -17.45 -25.71 11.09
N ARG A 457 -17.92 -24.90 12.05
CA ARG A 457 -18.32 -25.39 13.38
C ARG A 457 -19.79 -25.82 13.43
N MET A 458 -20.00 -27.07 13.85
CA MET A 458 -21.30 -27.72 13.98
C MET A 458 -21.72 -27.81 15.44
N LEU A 459 -23.00 -27.55 15.75
CA LEU A 459 -23.50 -27.66 17.11
C LEU A 459 -23.82 -29.12 17.48
N LEU A 460 -23.32 -29.56 18.64
CA LEU A 460 -23.54 -30.88 19.22
C LEU A 460 -24.21 -30.75 20.59
N SER A 461 -25.41 -31.31 20.73
CA SER A 461 -26.24 -31.15 21.93
C SER A 461 -26.72 -32.46 22.54
N GLY A 462 -26.95 -32.44 23.85
CA GLY A 462 -27.62 -33.50 24.61
C GLY A 462 -26.79 -34.12 25.73
N ALA A 463 -27.37 -35.14 26.37
CA ALA A 463 -26.83 -35.73 27.60
C ALA A 463 -25.45 -36.40 27.46
N GLN A 464 -25.01 -36.72 26.25
CA GLN A 464 -23.64 -37.21 26.02
C GLN A 464 -22.63 -36.06 26.11
N THR A 465 -22.94 -34.91 25.51
CA THR A 465 -22.13 -33.69 25.60
C THR A 465 -21.97 -33.26 27.06
N GLU A 466 -23.07 -33.20 27.80
CA GLU A 466 -23.10 -32.83 29.23
C GLU A 466 -22.23 -33.76 30.09
N MET A 467 -22.22 -35.07 29.79
CA MET A 467 -21.39 -36.05 30.48
C MET A 467 -19.90 -36.01 30.10
N MET A 468 -19.56 -35.51 28.91
CA MET A 468 -18.19 -35.51 28.39
C MET A 468 -17.45 -34.19 28.67
N PHE A 469 -18.14 -33.06 28.53
CA PHE A 469 -17.53 -31.72 28.58
C PHE A 469 -18.12 -30.83 29.67
N GLY A 470 -19.17 -31.28 30.38
CA GLY A 470 -19.87 -30.50 31.41
C GLY A 470 -20.96 -29.57 30.87
N GLU A 471 -20.95 -29.28 29.57
CA GLU A 471 -21.92 -28.42 28.88
C GLU A 471 -22.95 -29.23 28.08
N SER A 472 -24.22 -28.79 28.08
CA SER A 472 -25.28 -29.47 27.33
C SER A 472 -25.18 -29.32 25.82
N GLU A 473 -24.44 -28.31 25.36
CA GLU A 473 -24.27 -27.92 23.96
C GLU A 473 -22.84 -27.42 23.73
N VAL A 474 -22.15 -27.91 22.69
CA VAL A 474 -20.77 -27.51 22.31
C VAL A 474 -20.64 -27.42 20.80
N LEU A 475 -19.64 -26.68 20.33
CA LEU A 475 -19.29 -26.54 18.92
C LEU A 475 -18.06 -27.40 18.58
N ALA A 476 -18.02 -27.98 17.38
CA ALA A 476 -16.87 -28.73 16.89
C ALA A 476 -16.73 -28.57 15.37
N THR A 477 -15.50 -28.38 14.87
CA THR A 477 -15.24 -28.24 13.43
C THR A 477 -15.61 -29.51 12.67
N ALA A 478 -16.14 -29.39 11.46
CA ALA A 478 -16.59 -30.54 10.67
C ALA A 478 -15.44 -31.55 10.43
N LYS A 479 -14.19 -31.08 10.26
CA LYS A 479 -12.98 -31.93 10.14
C LYS A 479 -12.73 -32.78 11.38
N SER A 480 -12.98 -32.21 12.57
CA SER A 480 -12.87 -32.95 13.83
C SER A 480 -13.93 -34.06 13.99
N LEU A 481 -15.04 -34.00 13.25
CA LEU A 481 -16.15 -34.95 13.33
C LEU A 481 -16.14 -36.06 12.26
N LEU A 482 -15.17 -36.04 11.34
CA LEU A 482 -14.98 -37.07 10.31
C LEU A 482 -14.94 -38.49 10.90
N ASN A 483 -15.77 -39.37 10.31
CA ASN A 483 -15.98 -40.75 10.77
C ASN A 483 -16.17 -41.78 9.63
N ASP A 484 -15.90 -41.39 8.38
CA ASP A 484 -15.94 -42.22 7.16
C ASP A 484 -17.28 -42.93 6.87
N HIS A 485 -18.36 -42.56 7.57
CA HIS A 485 -19.65 -43.27 7.51
C HIS A 485 -20.85 -42.32 7.34
N SER A 486 -20.97 -41.34 8.25
CA SER A 486 -22.07 -40.38 8.34
C SER A 486 -21.60 -38.94 8.18
N ILE A 487 -20.33 -38.67 8.50
CA ILE A 487 -19.64 -37.40 8.24
C ILE A 487 -18.41 -37.78 7.42
N THR A 488 -18.41 -37.36 6.15
CA THR A 488 -17.44 -37.78 5.13
C THR A 488 -16.97 -36.58 4.33
N ARG A 489 -15.66 -36.43 4.16
CA ARG A 489 -15.06 -35.59 3.11
C ARG A 489 -15.57 -36.06 1.75
N VAL A 490 -15.87 -35.14 0.85
CA VAL A 490 -16.29 -35.43 -0.52
C VAL A 490 -15.41 -34.66 -1.48
N GLU A 491 -14.71 -35.39 -2.34
CA GLU A 491 -13.73 -34.85 -3.27
C GLU A 491 -14.25 -34.90 -4.72
N GLY A 492 -13.79 -33.95 -5.52
CA GLY A 492 -14.01 -33.85 -6.96
C GLY A 492 -15.02 -32.79 -7.39
N GLY A 493 -14.61 -31.95 -8.33
CA GLY A 493 -15.36 -30.79 -8.82
C GLY A 493 -14.98 -29.50 -8.09
N GLU A 494 -15.63 -28.41 -8.47
CA GLU A 494 -15.58 -27.12 -7.77
C GLU A 494 -16.69 -27.06 -6.71
N VAL A 495 -16.44 -26.27 -5.68
CA VAL A 495 -17.37 -25.93 -4.61
C VAL A 495 -17.26 -24.45 -4.28
N GLU A 496 -18.39 -23.76 -4.24
CA GLU A 496 -18.48 -22.35 -3.87
C GLU A 496 -18.81 -22.23 -2.38
N TYR A 497 -18.18 -21.29 -1.70
CA TYR A 497 -18.00 -21.26 -0.26
C TYR A 497 -18.34 -19.88 0.33
N PHE A 498 -19.48 -19.77 1.01
CA PHE A 498 -20.07 -18.55 1.56
C PHE A 498 -19.69 -18.25 3.02
N HIS A 499 -20.03 -17.07 3.51
CA HIS A 499 -20.15 -16.71 4.92
C HIS A 499 -21.40 -15.85 5.15
N ILE A 500 -21.94 -15.86 6.37
CA ILE A 500 -23.06 -14.98 6.78
C ILE A 500 -22.87 -14.46 8.21
N LEU A 501 -23.05 -13.15 8.40
CA LEU A 501 -22.85 -12.42 9.66
C LEU A 501 -24.15 -11.74 10.13
N PHE A 502 -24.30 -11.52 11.44
CA PHE A 502 -25.52 -11.05 12.12
C PHE A 502 -25.22 -9.92 13.11
N ASP A 503 -26.21 -9.42 13.87
CA ASP A 503 -25.99 -8.40 14.93
C ASP A 503 -25.24 -8.94 16.18
N SER A 504 -24.99 -10.23 16.22
CA SER A 504 -24.30 -10.95 17.30
C SER A 504 -23.94 -12.34 16.79
N HIS A 505 -23.15 -13.10 17.52
CA HIS A 505 -22.94 -14.50 17.20
C HIS A 505 -24.22 -15.36 17.29
N GLU A 506 -24.57 -16.09 16.23
CA GLU A 506 -25.82 -16.87 16.13
C GLU A 506 -25.59 -18.31 15.67
N ILE A 507 -26.33 -19.25 16.26
CA ILE A 507 -26.50 -20.57 15.64
C ILE A 507 -27.64 -20.53 14.61
N VAL A 508 -27.32 -20.73 13.34
CA VAL A 508 -28.28 -20.83 12.23
C VAL A 508 -28.72 -22.27 11.98
N TYR A 509 -29.84 -22.46 11.28
CA TYR A 509 -30.27 -23.78 10.83
C TYR A 509 -29.93 -24.01 9.35
N ALA A 510 -28.78 -24.64 9.08
CA ALA A 510 -28.33 -25.06 7.76
C ALA A 510 -28.81 -26.49 7.46
N GLU A 511 -29.61 -26.67 6.42
CA GLU A 511 -30.34 -27.90 6.10
C GLU A 511 -31.09 -28.50 7.32
N GLY A 512 -31.57 -27.63 8.21
CA GLY A 512 -32.24 -27.99 9.46
C GLY A 512 -31.33 -28.45 10.60
N ALA A 513 -30.02 -28.62 10.39
CA ALA A 513 -29.08 -28.80 11.50
C ALA A 513 -28.63 -27.45 12.06
N PRO A 514 -28.44 -27.33 13.38
CA PRO A 514 -27.81 -26.16 13.97
C PRO A 514 -26.31 -26.13 13.66
N SER A 515 -25.85 -25.03 13.08
CA SER A 515 -24.44 -24.73 12.78
C SER A 515 -24.11 -23.29 13.14
N GLU A 516 -22.83 -23.00 13.32
CA GLU A 516 -22.35 -21.63 13.54
C GLU A 516 -22.65 -20.74 12.32
N SER A 517 -22.99 -19.46 12.55
CA SER A 517 -22.79 -18.39 11.57
C SER A 517 -21.30 -18.08 11.39
N PHE A 518 -20.92 -17.07 10.61
CA PHE A 518 -19.61 -16.48 10.80
C PHE A 518 -19.55 -15.87 12.22
N HIS A 519 -18.42 -16.07 12.90
CA HIS A 519 -18.05 -15.38 14.12
C HIS A 519 -16.75 -14.65 13.82
N PRO A 520 -16.73 -13.30 13.83
CA PRO A 520 -15.49 -12.56 13.85
C PRO A 520 -14.90 -12.79 15.24
N GLY A 521 -14.07 -13.82 15.34
CA GLY A 521 -13.02 -13.89 16.33
C GLY A 521 -11.70 -13.59 15.64
N GLU A 522 -10.66 -13.28 16.42
CA GLU A 522 -9.28 -13.01 16.00
C GLU A 522 -8.83 -13.76 14.72
N GLN A 523 -8.94 -15.10 14.72
CA GLN A 523 -8.55 -15.96 13.58
C GLN A 523 -9.46 -15.89 12.34
N GLY A 524 -10.70 -15.44 12.49
CA GLY A 524 -11.65 -15.26 11.40
C GLY A 524 -11.66 -13.83 10.85
N TRP A 525 -11.25 -12.86 11.66
CA TRP A 525 -11.10 -11.45 11.27
C TRP A 525 -9.80 -11.23 10.49
N LYS A 526 -8.67 -11.72 11.01
CA LYS A 526 -7.36 -11.69 10.31
C LYS A 526 -7.36 -12.42 8.95
N ALA A 527 -8.36 -13.25 8.66
CA ALA A 527 -8.48 -14.03 7.42
C ALA A 527 -9.49 -13.45 6.40
N MET A 528 -9.78 -12.15 6.51
CA MET A 528 -10.61 -11.38 5.58
C MET A 528 -9.76 -10.28 4.94
N ASP A 529 -10.02 -9.95 3.68
CA ASP A 529 -9.45 -8.80 2.97
C ASP A 529 -9.89 -7.46 3.59
N GLN A 530 -9.11 -6.39 3.37
CA GLN A 530 -9.35 -5.09 4.00
C GLN A 530 -10.70 -4.48 3.57
N ALA A 531 -11.08 -4.55 2.29
CA ALA A 531 -12.39 -4.08 1.82
C ALA A 531 -13.57 -4.79 2.51
N THR A 532 -13.45 -6.10 2.77
CA THR A 532 -14.41 -6.87 3.57
C THR A 532 -14.36 -6.49 5.04
N ARG A 533 -13.18 -6.25 5.63
CA ARG A 533 -13.06 -5.75 7.01
C ARG A 533 -13.75 -4.39 7.13
N ASP A 534 -13.54 -3.48 6.20
CA ASP A 534 -14.14 -2.14 6.17
C ASP A 534 -15.66 -2.18 5.99
N GLU A 535 -16.19 -3.02 5.09
CA GLU A 535 -17.64 -3.26 4.99
C GLU A 535 -18.20 -3.76 6.33
N ILE A 536 -17.47 -4.66 7.01
CA ILE A 536 -17.89 -5.19 8.31
C ILE A 536 -17.69 -4.14 9.43
N LEU A 537 -16.70 -3.25 9.37
CA LEU A 537 -16.48 -2.16 10.33
C LEU A 537 -17.52 -1.03 10.19
N GLU A 538 -17.96 -0.70 8.96
CA GLU A 538 -19.10 0.22 8.76
C GLU A 538 -20.37 -0.34 9.43
N LEU A 539 -20.57 -1.66 9.33
CA LEU A 539 -21.70 -2.36 9.91
C LEU A 539 -21.57 -2.58 11.44
N PHE A 540 -20.35 -2.74 11.95
CA PHE A 540 -20.02 -3.06 13.35
C PHE A 540 -18.80 -2.28 13.87
N PRO A 541 -18.92 -0.96 14.11
CA PRO A 541 -17.78 -0.13 14.53
C PRO A 541 -17.13 -0.57 15.85
N GLU A 542 -17.84 -1.33 16.69
CA GLU A 542 -17.29 -1.96 17.90
C GLU A 542 -16.13 -2.93 17.64
N LEU A 543 -16.06 -3.55 16.45
CA LEU A 543 -15.01 -4.49 16.08
C LEU A 543 -13.66 -3.84 15.78
N ALA A 544 -13.62 -2.52 15.54
CA ALA A 544 -12.39 -1.76 15.31
C ALA A 544 -11.39 -1.82 16.48
N SER A 545 -11.85 -2.20 17.67
CA SER A 545 -11.01 -2.34 18.87
C SER A 545 -10.15 -3.62 18.90
N GLY A 546 -10.35 -4.55 17.97
CA GLY A 546 -9.79 -5.91 18.04
C GLY A 546 -10.36 -6.78 19.17
N ASP A 547 -11.17 -6.24 20.09
CA ASP A 547 -11.85 -7.02 21.12
C ASP A 547 -13.16 -7.63 20.58
N PHE A 548 -13.01 -8.76 19.89
CA PHE A 548 -14.10 -9.59 19.39
C PHE A 548 -15.09 -10.09 20.46
N SER A 549 -14.85 -9.84 21.75
CA SER A 549 -15.83 -10.15 22.80
C SER A 549 -17.04 -9.20 22.80
N ASP A 550 -16.92 -7.99 22.23
CA ASP A 550 -18.00 -6.99 22.18
C ASP A 550 -19.04 -7.29 21.08
N TYR A 551 -18.67 -7.93 19.96
CA TYR A 551 -19.62 -8.56 19.01
C TYR A 551 -20.42 -9.74 19.65
N GLY A 552 -20.01 -10.14 20.85
CA GLY A 552 -20.68 -11.11 21.69
C GLY A 552 -19.89 -12.42 21.78
N PRO A 553 -19.90 -13.06 22.96
CA PRO A 553 -19.18 -14.30 23.17
C PRO A 553 -19.70 -15.40 22.23
N SER A 554 -18.80 -16.24 21.72
CA SER A 554 -19.20 -17.43 20.97
C SER A 554 -20.26 -18.20 21.75
N ALA A 555 -21.33 -18.58 21.04
CA ALA A 555 -22.60 -18.93 21.66
C ALA A 555 -22.48 -20.14 22.60
N ARG A 556 -21.52 -21.03 22.33
CA ARG A 556 -21.24 -22.26 23.08
C ARG A 556 -19.74 -22.54 23.10
N LEU A 557 -19.30 -23.41 24.00
CA LEU A 557 -17.91 -23.86 24.07
C LEU A 557 -17.48 -24.56 22.76
N SER A 558 -16.45 -24.02 22.11
CA SER A 558 -15.79 -24.66 20.96
C SER A 558 -14.71 -25.65 21.40
N LEU A 559 -14.82 -26.91 20.94
CA LEU A 559 -13.90 -27.99 21.27
C LEU A 559 -12.65 -27.98 20.40
N LYS A 560 -11.48 -28.19 21.01
CA LYS A 560 -10.23 -28.45 20.27
C LYS A 560 -10.28 -29.80 19.56
N ALA A 561 -9.53 -29.98 18.48
CA ALA A 561 -9.58 -31.18 17.65
C ALA A 561 -9.36 -32.50 18.43
N HIS A 562 -8.51 -32.49 19.46
CA HIS A 562 -8.26 -33.65 20.33
C HIS A 562 -9.39 -33.93 21.33
N GLU A 563 -10.17 -32.91 21.70
CA GLU A 563 -11.35 -33.04 22.57
C GLU A 563 -12.52 -33.58 21.75
N ALA A 564 -12.76 -33.00 20.57
CA ALA A 564 -13.76 -33.48 19.62
C ALA A 564 -13.52 -34.94 19.16
N ALA A 565 -12.28 -35.42 19.17
CA ALA A 565 -11.94 -36.80 18.82
C ALA A 565 -12.69 -37.86 19.66
N VAL A 566 -13.12 -37.56 20.90
CA VAL A 566 -13.88 -38.52 21.73
C VAL A 566 -15.34 -38.69 21.27
N LEU A 567 -15.84 -37.77 20.44
CA LEU A 567 -17.18 -37.80 19.85
C LEU A 567 -17.25 -38.65 18.57
N LYS A 568 -16.11 -39.16 18.07
CA LYS A 568 -16.03 -40.11 16.95
C LYS A 568 -16.56 -41.50 17.34
N VAL A 569 -17.88 -41.61 17.50
CA VAL A 569 -18.59 -42.88 17.74
C VAL A 569 -18.54 -43.75 16.48
N LYS A 570 -18.23 -45.04 16.65
CA LYS A 570 -18.18 -46.06 15.59
C LYS A 570 -19.56 -46.57 15.16
#